data_AF-A0A914GVU8-F1
#
_entry.id   AF-A0A914GVU8-F1
#
_cell.length_a   1.000
_cell.length_b   1.000
_cell.length_c   1.000
_cell.angle_alpha   90.00
_cell.angle_beta   90.00
_cell.angle_gamma   90.00
#
_symmetry.space_group_name_H-M   'P 1'
#
loop_
_entity.id
_entity.type
_entity.pdbx_description
1 polymer ?
#
loop_
_entity_poly.entity_id
_entity_poly.type
_entity_poly.pdbx_seq_one_letter_code
_entity_poly.pdbx_strand_id
1 'polypeptide(L)'
;MSDNASKSEQQQQMKEIPFDVGLKMALISDRLDGLVDVHFKSRKWSLGRLRIRRAIGGNDAQIVNERSGDKLPIPQEPLPGNVIGFKGIMIRYVDQTVIEFLQRIRRLFDSSGTNVYIKNDLRRYSWEIIWQKIWPLVNDNICCFDLYSSDLVHLRQFSPTVFRNCAKLRSIESCGFFPEFPAEDNAGASSAQAVTKWLLTPRGDGLPKMLYCSFYSAKMEGLKGSFVNAAEPINFIIAFDPSPSAVIEPFELKNNWTGERLTLRRFDKYFWLLVRCPIGREEDKWAKWEKEAIIEFELKLHRNFINISFIESSDIGDVMLDANEGPSEPNDCADDGRAAQKFKQAVDPIDYGTCRKRLTRDKSGPNVPTLLAQRQTRCSVHREEHFAETHLKLANFLLTVWSAC
;
A
#
# COMPACT_ATOMS: atom_id res chain seq x y z
N MET A 1 -26.70 -3.90 75.56
CA MET A 1 -25.29 -3.46 75.61
C MET A 1 -24.98 -2.94 74.23
N SER A 2 -24.82 -1.62 74.10
CA SER A 2 -24.73 -0.90 72.84
C SER A 2 -23.27 -0.58 72.53
N ASP A 3 -22.75 -1.11 71.42
CA ASP A 3 -21.46 -0.71 70.86
C ASP A 3 -21.67 0.35 69.79
N ASN A 4 -21.76 1.61 70.22
CA ASN A 4 -21.61 2.76 69.33
C ASN A 4 -20.12 3.06 69.15
N ALA A 5 -19.48 2.37 68.21
CA ALA A 5 -18.20 2.81 67.66
C ALA A 5 -18.42 4.12 66.90
N SER A 6 -17.85 5.20 67.41
CA SER A 6 -18.10 6.55 66.92
C SER A 6 -17.62 6.71 65.47
N LYS A 7 -18.48 7.26 64.61
CA LYS A 7 -18.17 7.71 63.24
C LYS A 7 -17.07 8.78 63.16
N SER A 8 -16.53 9.25 64.29
CA SER A 8 -15.59 10.38 64.35
C SER A 8 -14.13 9.98 64.10
N GLU A 9 -13.75 8.72 64.35
CA GLU A 9 -12.34 8.28 64.20
C GLU A 9 -11.98 7.84 62.77
N GLN A 10 -12.97 7.44 61.94
CA GLN A 10 -12.72 7.08 60.54
C GLN A 10 -12.63 8.30 59.59
N GLN A 11 -13.11 9.47 60.01
CA GLN A 11 -12.99 10.71 59.20
C GLN A 11 -11.67 11.46 59.42
N GLN A 12 -10.84 11.05 60.39
CA GLN A 12 -9.59 11.72 60.72
C GLN A 12 -8.34 11.10 60.07
N GLN A 13 -8.50 9.97 59.37
CA GLN A 13 -7.48 9.37 58.49
C GLN A 13 -7.54 9.87 57.04
N MET A 14 -8.22 10.98 56.78
CA MET A 14 -8.20 11.66 55.48
C MET A 14 -7.47 13.00 55.57
N LYS A 15 -6.37 13.04 56.32
CA LYS A 15 -5.50 14.20 56.44
C LYS A 15 -4.20 14.01 55.69
N GLU A 16 -4.01 14.92 54.74
CA GLU A 16 -2.73 15.35 54.18
C GLU A 16 -1.99 14.27 53.39
N ILE A 17 -2.31 14.20 52.08
CA ILE A 17 -1.22 14.08 51.11
C ILE A 17 -0.24 15.20 51.49
N PRO A 18 1.01 14.90 51.89
CA PRO A 18 1.90 15.93 52.38
C PRO A 18 1.97 17.03 51.33
N PHE A 19 1.62 18.27 51.69
CA PHE A 19 1.56 19.42 50.79
C PHE A 19 2.82 19.52 49.91
N ASP A 20 3.96 19.17 50.51
CA ASP A 20 5.28 19.16 49.89
C ASP A 20 5.44 18.07 48.79
N VAL A 21 4.73 16.93 48.91
CA VAL A 21 4.63 15.90 47.86
C VAL A 21 3.71 16.36 46.73
N GLY A 22 2.57 17.00 47.07
CA GLY A 22 1.64 17.56 46.08
C GLY A 22 2.29 18.65 45.23
N LEU A 23 3.04 19.57 45.84
CA LEU A 23 3.74 20.65 45.15
C LEU A 23 4.89 20.14 44.26
N LYS A 24 5.66 19.15 44.75
CA LYS A 24 6.71 18.51 43.94
C LYS A 24 6.13 17.75 42.75
N MET A 25 4.99 17.07 42.94
CA MET A 25 4.29 16.38 41.86
C MET A 25 3.75 17.37 40.82
N ALA A 26 3.17 18.49 41.25
CA ALA A 26 2.68 19.55 40.36
C ALA A 26 3.80 20.18 39.54
N LEU A 27 4.93 20.54 40.17
CA LEU A 27 6.10 21.09 39.47
C LEU A 27 6.73 20.10 38.48
N ILE A 28 6.73 18.80 38.81
CA ILE A 28 7.18 17.76 37.88
C ILE A 28 6.20 17.62 36.72
N SER A 29 4.89 17.69 36.98
CA SER A 29 3.84 17.68 35.95
C SER A 29 3.99 18.88 35.02
N ASP A 30 4.06 20.11 35.54
CA ASP A 30 4.20 21.33 34.72
C ASP A 30 5.48 21.31 33.87
N ARG A 31 6.59 20.78 34.42
CA ARG A 31 7.84 20.63 33.67
C ARG A 31 7.76 19.52 32.64
N LEU A 32 7.06 18.42 32.94
CA LEU A 32 6.80 17.34 32.02
C LEU A 32 5.89 17.83 30.89
N ASP A 33 4.84 18.56 31.20
CA ASP A 33 3.91 19.18 30.24
C ASP A 33 4.65 20.18 29.37
N GLY A 34 5.51 21.03 29.93
CA GLY A 34 6.38 21.92 29.15
C GLY A 34 7.35 21.17 28.23
N LEU A 35 7.94 20.05 28.69
CA LEU A 35 8.82 19.20 27.89
C LEU A 35 8.07 18.44 26.80
N VAL A 36 6.90 17.90 27.12
CA VAL A 36 5.98 17.24 26.19
C VAL A 36 5.56 18.25 25.15
N ASP A 37 5.10 19.42 25.54
CA ASP A 37 4.59 20.44 24.61
C ASP A 37 5.70 20.93 23.66
N VAL A 38 6.92 21.17 24.15
CA VAL A 38 8.09 21.49 23.29
C VAL A 38 8.47 20.34 22.37
N HIS A 39 8.51 19.10 22.87
CA HIS A 39 8.96 17.94 22.12
C HIS A 39 7.93 17.47 21.09
N PHE A 40 6.65 17.54 21.42
CA PHE A 40 5.57 17.26 20.50
C PHE A 40 5.48 18.37 19.45
N LYS A 41 5.45 19.66 19.81
CA LYS A 41 5.31 20.75 18.80
C LYS A 41 6.47 20.83 17.80
N SER A 42 7.70 20.52 18.20
CA SER A 42 8.88 20.70 17.35
C SER A 42 9.29 19.45 16.56
N ARG A 43 9.02 18.25 17.08
CA ARG A 43 9.48 17.01 16.45
C ARG A 43 8.53 16.59 15.34
N LYS A 44 9.09 16.18 14.20
CA LYS A 44 8.33 15.55 13.11
C LYS A 44 8.02 14.08 13.47
N TRP A 45 6.77 13.68 13.28
CA TRP A 45 6.29 12.33 13.60
C TRP A 45 5.74 11.63 12.36
N SER A 46 5.77 10.30 12.37
CA SER A 46 5.06 9.47 11.40
C SER A 46 4.09 8.57 12.14
N LEU A 47 2.87 8.45 11.62
CA LEU A 47 1.93 7.45 12.07
C LEU A 47 2.53 6.05 11.82
N GLY A 48 2.15 5.11 12.68
CA GLY A 48 2.52 3.71 12.53
C GLY A 48 1.74 3.03 11.41
N ARG A 49 1.45 1.73 11.63
CA ARG A 49 0.47 1.01 10.81
C ARG A 49 -0.89 1.12 11.49
N LEU A 50 -1.84 1.66 10.76
CA LEU A 50 -3.21 1.87 11.21
C LEU A 50 -4.14 0.95 10.45
N ARG A 51 -5.12 0.38 11.14
CA ARG A 51 -6.18 -0.43 10.53
C ARG A 51 -7.53 0.18 10.89
N ILE A 52 -8.22 0.71 9.88
CA ILE A 52 -9.59 1.20 9.99
C ILE A 52 -10.52 0.01 9.78
N ARG A 53 -11.41 -0.23 10.74
CA ARG A 53 -12.38 -1.32 10.70
C ARG A 53 -13.65 -0.93 11.43
N ARG A 54 -14.71 -1.71 11.25
CA ARG A 54 -15.95 -1.58 12.03
C ARG A 54 -15.73 -1.90 13.51
N ALA A 55 -16.43 -1.18 14.37
CA ALA A 55 -16.52 -1.46 15.80
C ALA A 55 -17.20 -2.81 16.05
N ILE A 56 -16.81 -3.50 17.13
CA ILE A 56 -17.48 -4.75 17.51
C ILE A 56 -18.84 -4.39 18.11
N GLY A 57 -19.92 -4.92 17.53
CA GLY A 57 -21.28 -4.71 18.05
C GLY A 57 -21.92 -3.38 17.67
N GLY A 58 -21.33 -2.62 16.74
CA GLY A 58 -21.86 -1.33 16.26
C GLY A 58 -21.61 -1.10 14.77
N ASN A 59 -22.05 0.05 14.26
CA ASN A 59 -21.80 0.49 12.88
C ASN A 59 -20.65 1.48 12.78
N ASP A 60 -20.09 1.94 13.90
CA ASP A 60 -19.10 3.00 13.87
C ASP A 60 -17.72 2.48 13.41
N ALA A 61 -16.99 3.33 12.69
CA ALA A 61 -15.59 3.07 12.38
C ALA A 61 -14.67 3.28 13.60
N GLN A 62 -13.61 2.48 13.68
CA GLN A 62 -12.53 2.62 14.66
C GLN A 62 -11.17 2.42 14.01
N ILE A 63 -10.14 3.05 14.58
CA ILE A 63 -8.74 2.86 14.22
C ILE A 63 -8.10 1.88 15.19
N VAL A 64 -7.41 0.87 14.67
CA VAL A 64 -6.55 -0.01 15.45
C VAL A 64 -5.10 0.24 15.09
N ASN A 65 -4.28 0.55 16.08
CA ASN A 65 -2.83 0.56 15.90
C ASN A 65 -2.34 -0.90 15.84
N GLU A 66 -1.72 -1.32 14.74
CA GLU A 66 -1.32 -2.73 14.59
C GLU A 66 -0.23 -3.18 15.56
N ARG A 67 0.56 -2.24 16.09
CA ARG A 67 1.65 -2.55 17.02
C ARG A 67 1.15 -2.71 18.45
N SER A 68 0.34 -1.77 18.93
CA SER A 68 -0.15 -1.79 20.31
C SER A 68 -1.45 -2.56 20.48
N GLY A 69 -2.23 -2.72 19.40
CA GLY A 69 -3.57 -3.30 19.45
C GLY A 69 -4.62 -2.34 20.00
N ASP A 70 -4.23 -1.12 20.36
CA ASP A 70 -5.13 -0.10 20.89
C ASP A 70 -6.21 0.24 19.87
N LYS A 71 -7.44 0.34 20.37
CA LYS A 71 -8.62 0.72 19.59
C LYS A 71 -8.95 2.15 19.95
N LEU A 72 -8.97 3.02 18.96
CA LEU A 72 -9.28 4.43 19.12
C LEU A 72 -10.47 4.79 18.22
N PRO A 73 -11.34 5.72 18.65
CA PRO A 73 -12.33 6.29 17.76
C PRO A 73 -11.65 7.01 16.60
N ILE A 74 -12.37 7.23 15.51
CA ILE A 74 -11.89 8.06 14.41
C ILE A 74 -11.69 9.51 14.91
N PRO A 75 -10.49 10.09 14.78
CA PRO A 75 -10.25 11.47 15.18
C PRO A 75 -11.14 12.45 14.40
N GLN A 76 -11.87 13.28 15.14
CA GLN A 76 -12.68 14.36 14.55
C GLN A 76 -11.88 15.64 14.36
N GLU A 77 -10.82 15.81 15.16
CA GLU A 77 -9.91 16.94 15.07
C GLU A 77 -8.79 16.72 14.04
N PRO A 78 -8.28 17.79 13.41
CA PRO A 78 -7.18 17.69 12.47
C PRO A 78 -5.90 17.20 13.14
N LEU A 79 -5.15 16.35 12.45
CA LEU A 79 -3.86 15.87 12.96
C LEU A 79 -2.85 17.03 13.08
N PRO A 80 -2.09 17.10 14.19
CA PRO A 80 -1.01 18.07 14.37
C PRO A 80 -0.07 18.16 13.16
N GLY A 81 0.29 19.39 12.75
CA GLY A 81 1.03 19.64 11.49
C GLY A 81 2.44 19.04 11.42
N ASN A 82 3.00 18.72 12.58
CA ASN A 82 4.25 17.99 12.77
C ASN A 82 4.15 16.48 12.46
N VAL A 83 2.95 15.91 12.31
CA VAL A 83 2.76 14.56 11.74
C VAL A 83 2.98 14.67 10.23
N ILE A 84 4.02 14.04 9.70
CA ILE A 84 4.48 14.22 8.31
C ILE A 84 4.32 12.97 7.43
N GLY A 85 3.86 11.84 7.97
CA GLY A 85 3.72 10.61 7.18
C GLY A 85 3.12 9.45 7.95
N PHE A 86 3.12 8.27 7.33
CA PHE A 86 2.61 7.03 7.92
C PHE A 86 3.36 5.81 7.39
N LYS A 87 3.39 4.71 8.15
CA LYS A 87 3.93 3.43 7.63
C LYS A 87 2.92 2.73 6.73
N GLY A 88 1.66 2.64 7.17
CA GLY A 88 0.59 2.07 6.36
C GLY A 88 -0.79 2.33 6.94
N ILE A 89 -1.80 2.44 6.08
CA ILE A 89 -3.21 2.59 6.44
C ILE A 89 -3.97 1.46 5.74
N MET A 90 -4.60 0.58 6.52
CA MET A 90 -5.46 -0.48 6.01
C MET A 90 -6.91 -0.09 6.24
N ILE A 91 -7.66 0.10 5.16
CA ILE A 91 -9.07 0.45 5.14
C ILE A 91 -9.86 -0.84 4.89
N ARG A 92 -10.46 -1.36 5.95
CA ARG A 92 -11.36 -2.54 5.91
C ARG A 92 -12.81 -2.20 6.17
N TYR A 93 -13.09 -0.95 6.50
CA TYR A 93 -14.42 -0.43 6.70
C TYR A 93 -14.44 1.02 6.23
N VAL A 94 -15.53 1.43 5.60
CA VAL A 94 -15.72 2.82 5.17
C VAL A 94 -17.12 3.29 5.52
N ASP A 95 -17.20 4.41 6.21
CA ASP A 95 -18.40 5.21 6.45
C ASP A 95 -18.06 6.68 6.18
N GLN A 96 -19.02 7.58 6.39
CA GLN A 96 -18.80 9.02 6.23
C GLN A 96 -17.66 9.55 7.12
N THR A 97 -17.52 9.05 8.36
CA THR A 97 -16.48 9.48 9.30
C THR A 97 -15.08 9.08 8.82
N VAL A 98 -14.95 7.92 8.16
CA VAL A 98 -13.70 7.48 7.53
C VAL A 98 -13.34 8.38 6.37
N ILE A 99 -14.30 8.74 5.51
CA ILE A 99 -14.04 9.65 4.38
C ILE A 99 -13.55 11.01 4.88
N GLU A 100 -14.20 11.59 5.88
CA GLU A 100 -13.77 12.85 6.51
C GLU A 100 -12.38 12.73 7.14
N PHE A 101 -12.10 11.62 7.81
CA PHE A 101 -10.77 11.36 8.36
C PHE A 101 -9.70 11.31 7.25
N LEU A 102 -9.96 10.60 6.15
CA LEU A 102 -9.05 10.54 5.01
C LEU A 102 -8.83 11.93 4.39
N GLN A 103 -9.87 12.76 4.31
CA GLN A 103 -9.75 14.16 3.89
C GLN A 103 -8.87 14.98 4.83
N ARG A 104 -9.04 14.86 6.15
CA ARG A 104 -8.22 15.56 7.16
C ARG A 104 -6.73 15.19 7.06
N ILE A 105 -6.44 13.94 6.72
CA ILE A 105 -5.07 13.45 6.58
C ILE A 105 -4.54 13.51 5.14
N ARG A 106 -5.29 14.10 4.19
CA ARG A 106 -4.92 14.16 2.77
C ARG A 106 -3.50 14.71 2.54
N ARG A 107 -3.11 15.73 3.32
CA ARG A 107 -1.75 16.30 3.30
C ARG A 107 -0.64 15.27 3.48
N LEU A 108 -0.90 14.14 4.15
CA LEU A 108 0.07 13.06 4.31
C LEU A 108 0.27 12.30 3.00
N PHE A 109 -0.78 12.12 2.21
CA PHE A 109 -0.72 11.53 0.87
C PHE A 109 0.01 12.44 -0.13
N ASP A 110 -0.09 13.76 0.07
CA ASP A 110 0.54 14.76 -0.81
C ASP A 110 2.06 14.89 -0.61
N SER A 111 2.54 14.57 0.59
CA SER A 111 3.92 14.83 1.02
C SER A 111 4.94 13.82 0.47
N SER A 112 4.52 12.61 0.11
CA SER A 112 5.40 11.54 -0.33
C SER A 112 4.64 10.55 -1.20
N GLY A 113 5.32 10.00 -2.22
CA GLY A 113 4.71 9.02 -3.13
C GLY A 113 3.96 7.94 -2.35
N THR A 114 2.69 7.73 -2.71
CA THR A 114 1.78 6.81 -2.04
C THR A 114 1.73 5.50 -2.83
N ASN A 115 1.91 4.39 -2.13
CA ASN A 115 1.74 3.06 -2.69
C ASN A 115 0.31 2.62 -2.41
N VAL A 116 -0.45 2.28 -3.44
CA VAL A 116 -1.86 1.89 -3.31
C VAL A 116 -2.01 0.42 -3.70
N TYR A 117 -2.53 -0.36 -2.76
CA TYR A 117 -3.02 -1.70 -3.00
C TYR A 117 -4.51 -1.72 -2.81
N ILE A 118 -5.19 -2.26 -3.80
CA ILE A 118 -6.62 -2.50 -3.73
C ILE A 118 -6.77 -3.99 -3.92
N LYS A 119 -7.24 -4.67 -2.87
CA LYS A 119 -7.70 -6.05 -2.98
C LYS A 119 -9.18 -6.05 -2.71
N ASN A 120 -9.94 -6.12 -3.78
CA ASN A 120 -11.38 -6.08 -3.68
C ASN A 120 -11.98 -7.34 -4.29
N ASP A 121 -12.36 -8.28 -3.41
CA ASP A 121 -13.00 -9.53 -3.83
C ASP A 121 -14.50 -9.33 -4.12
N LEU A 122 -15.01 -8.08 -4.03
CA LEU A 122 -16.44 -7.76 -4.06
C LEU A 122 -16.90 -6.85 -5.21
N ARG A 123 -18.22 -6.97 -5.42
CA ARG A 123 -19.17 -6.35 -6.36
C ARG A 123 -18.90 -4.88 -6.74
N ARG A 124 -19.46 -4.48 -7.91
CA ARG A 124 -19.44 -3.13 -8.53
C ARG A 124 -19.61 -1.95 -7.55
N TYR A 125 -20.52 -2.06 -6.59
CA TYR A 125 -20.83 -1.02 -5.60
C TYR A 125 -19.62 -0.61 -4.73
N SER A 126 -18.79 -1.57 -4.34
CA SER A 126 -17.59 -1.30 -3.55
C SER A 126 -16.56 -0.48 -4.33
N TRP A 127 -16.42 -0.77 -5.63
CA TRP A 127 -15.58 -0.01 -6.54
C TRP A 127 -16.11 1.40 -6.80
N GLU A 128 -17.43 1.59 -6.84
CA GLU A 128 -18.04 2.94 -6.93
C GLU A 128 -17.63 3.81 -5.75
N ILE A 129 -17.63 3.28 -4.53
CA ILE A 129 -17.19 4.02 -3.33
C ILE A 129 -15.69 4.32 -3.39
N ILE A 130 -14.87 3.31 -3.73
CA ILE A 130 -13.42 3.51 -3.90
C ILE A 130 -13.19 4.64 -4.91
N TRP A 131 -13.87 4.60 -6.05
CA TRP A 131 -13.68 5.56 -7.13
C TRP A 131 -14.19 6.96 -6.80
N GLN A 132 -15.38 7.09 -6.20
CA GLN A 132 -16.00 8.38 -5.99
C GLN A 132 -15.52 9.07 -4.72
N LYS A 133 -15.24 8.32 -3.64
CA LYS A 133 -15.00 8.90 -2.32
C LYS A 133 -13.54 8.78 -1.85
N ILE A 134 -12.83 7.71 -2.22
CA ILE A 134 -11.44 7.49 -1.76
C ILE A 134 -10.43 7.93 -2.82
N TRP A 135 -10.65 7.58 -4.08
CA TRP A 135 -9.70 7.84 -5.18
C TRP A 135 -9.30 9.31 -5.33
N PRO A 136 -10.22 10.30 -5.28
CA PRO A 136 -9.86 11.72 -5.40
C PRO A 136 -8.97 12.23 -4.26
N LEU A 137 -8.83 11.46 -3.16
CA LEU A 137 -8.00 11.82 -2.02
C LEU A 137 -6.55 11.34 -2.19
N VAL A 138 -6.30 10.35 -3.06
CA VAL A 138 -4.99 9.66 -3.14
C VAL A 138 -4.37 9.66 -4.54
N ASN A 139 -5.15 9.92 -5.60
CA ASN A 139 -4.76 9.72 -7.01
C ASN A 139 -3.55 10.56 -7.46
N ASP A 140 -3.40 11.79 -6.95
CA ASP A 140 -2.36 12.74 -7.37
C ASP A 140 -0.94 12.22 -7.09
N ASN A 141 -0.80 11.33 -6.11
CA ASN A 141 0.49 10.89 -5.58
C ASN A 141 0.74 9.38 -5.67
N ILE A 142 -0.08 8.65 -6.44
CA ILE A 142 0.12 7.21 -6.61
C ILE A 142 1.40 6.94 -7.38
N CYS A 143 2.34 6.25 -6.73
CA CYS A 143 3.60 5.82 -7.33
C CYS A 143 3.59 4.34 -7.72
N CYS A 144 2.79 3.53 -7.02
CA CYS A 144 2.71 2.09 -7.22
C CYS A 144 1.26 1.61 -7.16
N PHE A 145 0.88 0.79 -8.14
CA PHE A 145 -0.28 -0.09 -8.04
C PHE A 145 0.16 -1.50 -7.73
N ASP A 146 -0.61 -2.14 -6.88
CA ASP A 146 -0.54 -3.57 -6.63
C ASP A 146 -1.98 -4.10 -6.70
N LEU A 147 -2.26 -4.87 -7.75
CA LEU A 147 -3.61 -5.21 -8.21
C LEU A 147 -3.62 -6.61 -8.81
N TYR A 148 -4.62 -7.43 -8.48
CA TYR A 148 -4.87 -8.66 -9.23
C TYR A 148 -5.38 -8.33 -10.64
N SER A 149 -5.26 -9.27 -11.58
CA SER A 149 -5.75 -9.08 -12.95
C SER A 149 -7.24 -8.71 -13.00
N SER A 150 -8.05 -9.27 -12.10
CA SER A 150 -9.47 -8.91 -11.91
C SER A 150 -9.65 -7.46 -11.44
N ASP A 151 -8.82 -6.97 -10.52
CA ASP A 151 -8.92 -5.60 -9.99
C ASP A 151 -8.63 -4.56 -11.07
N LEU A 152 -7.66 -4.83 -11.95
CA LEU A 152 -7.34 -3.96 -13.09
C LEU A 152 -8.53 -3.80 -14.05
N VAL A 153 -9.29 -4.88 -14.29
CA VAL A 153 -10.49 -4.83 -15.14
C VAL A 153 -11.54 -3.92 -14.53
N HIS A 154 -11.82 -4.06 -13.23
CA HIS A 154 -12.79 -3.21 -12.54
C HIS A 154 -12.32 -1.74 -12.52
N LEU A 155 -11.06 -1.49 -12.18
CA LEU A 155 -10.50 -0.13 -12.18
C LEU A 155 -10.69 0.55 -13.54
N ARG A 156 -10.48 -0.18 -14.64
CA ARG A 156 -10.68 0.36 -15.99
C ARG A 156 -12.13 0.53 -16.42
N GLN A 157 -13.09 -0.18 -15.81
CA GLN A 157 -14.51 0.07 -16.05
C GLN A 157 -14.93 1.46 -15.52
N PHE A 158 -14.36 1.90 -14.39
CA PHE A 158 -14.62 3.24 -13.83
C PHE A 158 -13.79 4.32 -14.51
N SER A 159 -12.54 4.00 -14.87
CA SER A 159 -11.68 4.94 -15.58
C SER A 159 -10.77 4.21 -16.57
N PRO A 160 -11.17 4.15 -17.85
CA PRO A 160 -10.36 3.51 -18.88
C PRO A 160 -8.95 4.09 -18.99
N THR A 161 -8.79 5.38 -18.63
CA THR A 161 -7.55 6.17 -18.70
C THR A 161 -6.77 6.24 -17.38
N VAL A 162 -7.12 5.44 -16.37
CA VAL A 162 -6.57 5.51 -15.01
C VAL A 162 -5.03 5.54 -14.95
N PHE A 163 -4.34 4.73 -15.76
CA PHE A 163 -2.87 4.69 -15.78
C PHE A 163 -2.23 5.94 -16.37
N ARG A 164 -2.93 6.67 -17.25
CA ARG A 164 -2.47 7.96 -17.79
C ARG A 164 -2.68 9.09 -16.80
N ASN A 165 -3.78 9.05 -16.04
CA ASN A 165 -4.13 10.09 -15.09
C ASN A 165 -3.23 10.09 -13.84
N CYS A 166 -2.60 8.96 -13.52
CA CYS A 166 -1.65 8.86 -12.41
C CYS A 166 -0.24 9.29 -12.84
N ALA A 167 0.03 10.59 -12.88
CA ALA A 167 1.30 11.15 -13.39
C ALA A 167 2.57 10.62 -12.69
N LYS A 168 2.48 10.29 -11.39
CA LYS A 168 3.61 9.77 -10.62
C LYS A 168 3.76 8.24 -10.70
N LEU A 169 2.81 7.52 -11.32
CA LEU A 169 2.78 6.06 -11.36
C LEU A 169 4.01 5.47 -12.06
N ARG A 170 4.89 4.87 -11.28
CA ARG A 170 6.16 4.30 -11.72
C ARG A 170 6.12 2.78 -11.76
N SER A 171 5.39 2.15 -10.85
CA SER A 171 5.34 0.69 -10.76
C SER A 171 3.91 0.14 -10.79
N ILE A 172 3.73 -0.96 -11.51
CA ILE A 172 2.52 -1.79 -11.44
C ILE A 172 2.97 -3.20 -11.09
N GLU A 173 2.35 -3.76 -10.08
CA GLU A 173 2.50 -5.15 -9.68
C GLU A 173 1.18 -5.87 -9.97
N SER A 174 1.23 -6.89 -10.82
CA SER A 174 0.04 -7.66 -11.15
C SER A 174 0.33 -9.14 -11.34
N CYS A 175 -0.38 -9.95 -10.54
CA CYS A 175 -0.37 -11.39 -10.68
C CYS A 175 -1.25 -11.81 -11.86
N GLY A 176 -0.74 -12.69 -12.72
CA GLY A 176 -1.49 -13.24 -13.86
C GLY A 176 -1.62 -12.32 -15.07
N PHE A 177 -0.70 -11.37 -15.22
CA PHE A 177 -0.72 -10.36 -16.26
C PHE A 177 0.54 -10.41 -17.14
N PHE A 178 0.42 -10.23 -18.46
CA PHE A 178 1.54 -10.03 -19.38
C PHE A 178 1.20 -8.97 -20.45
N PRO A 179 2.15 -8.12 -20.91
CA PRO A 179 1.89 -7.13 -21.95
C PRO A 179 1.24 -7.71 -23.20
N GLU A 180 0.14 -7.09 -23.64
CA GLU A 180 -0.59 -7.44 -24.86
C GLU A 180 -0.46 -6.35 -25.93
N PHE A 181 -0.48 -6.77 -27.20
CA PHE A 181 -0.38 -5.92 -28.38
C PHE A 181 -1.62 -6.09 -29.27
N PRO A 182 -2.09 -5.02 -29.94
CA PRO A 182 -1.53 -3.66 -29.97
C PRO A 182 -1.67 -2.91 -28.64
N ALA A 183 -0.77 -1.96 -28.39
CA ALA A 183 -0.75 -1.16 -27.17
C ALA A 183 -1.82 -0.06 -27.25
N GLU A 184 -2.99 -0.37 -26.70
CA GLU A 184 -4.20 0.46 -26.73
C GLU A 184 -4.68 0.76 -25.31
N ASP A 185 -5.34 1.89 -25.09
CA ASP A 185 -5.92 2.24 -23.79
C ASP A 185 -7.33 2.83 -23.88
N ASN A 186 -7.94 2.76 -25.07
CA ASN A 186 -9.32 3.14 -25.27
C ASN A 186 -10.28 2.24 -24.45
N ALA A 187 -11.55 2.63 -24.37
CA ALA A 187 -12.55 1.92 -23.56
C ALA A 187 -12.75 0.45 -23.97
N GLY A 188 -12.47 0.08 -25.22
CA GLY A 188 -12.55 -1.29 -25.72
C GLY A 188 -11.27 -2.12 -25.52
N ALA A 189 -10.15 -1.48 -25.15
CA ALA A 189 -8.88 -2.18 -24.96
C ALA A 189 -8.95 -3.10 -23.75
N SER A 190 -8.22 -4.22 -23.76
CA SER A 190 -8.03 -5.05 -22.57
C SER A 190 -7.17 -4.32 -21.53
N SER A 191 -7.27 -4.69 -20.25
CA SER A 191 -6.32 -4.22 -19.23
C SER A 191 -4.87 -4.50 -19.63
N ALA A 192 -4.65 -5.56 -20.44
CA ALA A 192 -3.33 -5.90 -20.94
C ALA A 192 -2.78 -4.95 -21.97
N GLN A 193 -3.60 -4.54 -22.91
CA GLN A 193 -3.23 -3.51 -23.86
C GLN A 193 -2.97 -2.17 -23.16
N ALA A 194 -3.76 -1.82 -22.15
CA ALA A 194 -3.64 -0.53 -21.45
C ALA A 194 -2.38 -0.42 -20.59
N VAL A 195 -2.00 -1.49 -19.89
CA VAL A 195 -0.72 -1.53 -19.17
C VAL A 195 0.45 -1.56 -20.17
N THR A 196 0.35 -2.25 -21.31
CA THR A 196 1.36 -2.14 -22.39
C THR A 196 1.48 -0.69 -22.86
N LYS A 197 0.36 0.00 -23.09
CA LYS A 197 0.35 1.40 -23.51
C LYS A 197 1.00 2.28 -22.45
N TRP A 198 0.67 2.10 -21.17
CA TRP A 198 1.33 2.80 -20.07
C TRP A 198 2.84 2.52 -20.05
N LEU A 199 3.27 1.27 -20.19
CA LEU A 199 4.67 0.87 -20.19
C LEU A 199 5.45 1.53 -21.34
N LEU A 200 4.82 1.65 -22.51
CA LEU A 200 5.41 2.21 -23.73
C LEU A 200 5.32 3.73 -23.84
N THR A 201 4.59 4.41 -22.95
CA THR A 201 4.61 5.87 -22.89
C THR A 201 5.87 6.32 -22.14
N PRO A 202 6.65 7.32 -22.61
CA PRO A 202 7.77 7.87 -21.85
C PRO A 202 7.34 8.47 -20.50
N ARG A 203 8.26 8.56 -19.53
CA ARG A 203 8.08 9.38 -18.32
C ARG A 203 8.87 10.67 -18.43
N GLY A 204 8.31 11.77 -17.94
CA GLY A 204 8.97 13.07 -17.93
C GLY A 204 10.20 13.17 -17.00
N ASP A 205 10.31 12.28 -16.02
CA ASP A 205 11.43 12.26 -15.05
C ASP A 205 12.60 11.35 -15.47
N GLY A 206 12.50 10.67 -16.62
CA GLY A 206 13.53 9.77 -17.14
C GLY A 206 13.74 8.47 -16.35
N LEU A 207 12.97 8.23 -15.28
CA LEU A 207 13.05 6.99 -14.50
C LEU A 207 12.41 5.82 -15.25
N PRO A 208 12.92 4.59 -15.10
CA PRO A 208 12.29 3.43 -15.71
C PRO A 208 10.94 3.13 -15.05
N LYS A 209 9.95 2.81 -15.88
CA LYS A 209 8.72 2.15 -15.41
C LYS A 209 9.02 0.72 -14.99
N MET A 210 8.33 0.25 -13.97
CA MET A 210 8.53 -1.07 -13.40
C MET A 210 7.24 -1.88 -13.49
N LEU A 211 7.31 -3.06 -14.09
CA LEU A 211 6.19 -3.98 -14.14
C LEU A 211 6.61 -5.30 -13.48
N TYR A 212 5.86 -5.75 -12.49
CA TYR A 212 6.02 -7.10 -11.96
C TYR A 212 4.92 -8.01 -12.50
N CYS A 213 5.31 -9.14 -13.08
CA CYS A 213 4.43 -10.14 -13.67
C CYS A 213 4.72 -11.51 -13.07
N SER A 214 3.74 -12.18 -12.47
CA SER A 214 3.94 -13.54 -11.93
C SER A 214 3.95 -14.65 -13.00
N PHE A 215 3.84 -14.28 -14.28
CA PHE A 215 3.71 -15.24 -15.39
C PHE A 215 4.50 -14.78 -16.61
N TYR A 216 5.29 -15.71 -17.16
CA TYR A 216 5.93 -15.56 -18.45
C TYR A 216 5.01 -16.13 -19.54
N SER A 217 4.65 -15.32 -20.54
CA SER A 217 3.89 -15.75 -21.70
C SER A 217 4.78 -15.85 -22.93
N ALA A 218 4.53 -16.83 -23.82
CA ALA A 218 5.19 -16.97 -25.11
C ALA A 218 4.98 -15.75 -26.06
N LYS A 219 4.12 -14.80 -25.67
CA LYS A 219 3.80 -13.56 -26.41
C LYS A 219 4.93 -12.49 -26.38
N MET A 220 6.19 -12.89 -26.27
CA MET A 220 7.35 -11.97 -26.24
C MET A 220 7.59 -11.26 -27.59
N GLU A 221 7.16 -11.88 -28.69
CA GLU A 221 7.38 -11.33 -30.04
C GLU A 221 6.72 -9.96 -30.26
N GLY A 222 5.59 -9.69 -29.60
CA GLY A 222 4.96 -8.35 -29.62
C GLY A 222 5.87 -7.27 -29.02
N LEU A 223 6.52 -7.57 -27.89
CA LEU A 223 7.48 -6.66 -27.25
C LEU A 223 8.73 -6.46 -28.10
N LYS A 224 9.29 -7.55 -28.65
CA LYS A 224 10.46 -7.47 -29.54
C LYS A 224 10.15 -6.63 -30.79
N GLY A 225 9.04 -6.92 -31.47
CA GLY A 225 8.59 -6.17 -32.64
C GLY A 225 8.35 -4.69 -32.33
N SER A 226 7.69 -4.39 -31.21
CA SER A 226 7.50 -3.01 -30.76
C SER A 226 8.80 -2.29 -30.41
N PHE A 227 9.80 -3.00 -29.91
CA PHE A 227 11.13 -2.43 -29.61
C PHE A 227 11.92 -2.12 -30.88
N VAL A 228 11.96 -3.07 -31.82
CA VAL A 228 12.68 -2.91 -33.10
C VAL A 228 12.12 -1.76 -33.92
N ASN A 229 10.80 -1.57 -33.91
CA ASN A 229 10.12 -0.53 -34.67
C ASN A 229 9.94 0.80 -33.92
N ALA A 230 10.49 0.92 -32.70
CA ALA A 230 10.34 2.14 -31.93
C ALA A 230 11.14 3.30 -32.53
N ALA A 231 10.51 4.48 -32.61
CA ALA A 231 11.14 5.72 -33.05
C ALA A 231 11.59 6.61 -31.89
N GLU A 232 11.05 6.38 -30.68
CA GLU A 232 11.33 7.16 -29.47
C GLU A 232 11.93 6.28 -28.38
N PRO A 233 12.89 6.81 -27.59
CA PRO A 233 13.48 6.09 -26.47
C PRO A 233 12.52 6.03 -25.28
N ILE A 234 12.46 4.86 -24.64
CA ILE A 234 11.71 4.61 -23.40
C ILE A 234 12.46 3.63 -22.49
N ASN A 235 12.33 3.86 -21.18
CA ASN A 235 13.00 3.04 -20.17
C ASN A 235 11.98 2.22 -19.38
N PHE A 236 12.15 0.91 -19.33
CA PHE A 236 11.37 0.06 -18.45
C PHE A 236 12.13 -1.17 -17.97
N ILE A 237 11.67 -1.72 -16.84
CA ILE A 237 12.12 -2.97 -16.25
C ILE A 237 10.88 -3.82 -15.99
N ILE A 238 10.80 -4.99 -16.61
CA ILE A 238 9.80 -6.00 -16.28
C ILE A 238 10.50 -7.10 -15.48
N ALA A 239 10.00 -7.37 -14.28
CA ALA A 239 10.42 -8.47 -13.45
C ALA A 239 9.36 -9.57 -13.47
N PHE A 240 9.79 -10.84 -13.52
CA PHE A 240 8.88 -11.97 -13.41
C PHE A 240 9.51 -13.17 -12.72
N ASP A 241 8.67 -13.95 -12.03
CA ASP A 241 9.02 -15.22 -11.38
C ASP A 241 8.42 -16.41 -12.16
N PRO A 242 9.06 -16.82 -13.27
CA PRO A 242 8.49 -17.88 -14.10
C PRO A 242 8.39 -19.20 -13.34
N SER A 243 7.43 -20.04 -13.74
CA SER A 243 7.33 -21.42 -13.24
C SER A 243 8.70 -22.12 -13.35
N PRO A 244 9.08 -22.96 -12.36
CA PRO A 244 10.31 -23.75 -12.43
C PRO A 244 10.45 -24.63 -13.68
N SER A 245 9.32 -24.93 -14.34
CA SER A 245 9.26 -25.71 -15.58
C SER A 245 9.39 -24.88 -16.86
N ALA A 246 9.41 -23.55 -16.77
CA ALA A 246 9.49 -22.69 -17.95
C ALA A 246 10.94 -22.66 -18.49
N VAL A 247 11.10 -23.09 -19.74
CA VAL A 247 12.36 -22.89 -20.48
C VAL A 247 12.33 -21.49 -21.07
N ILE A 248 13.19 -20.61 -20.55
CA ILE A 248 13.31 -19.22 -21.00
C ILE A 248 14.72 -19.01 -21.53
N GLU A 249 14.80 -18.57 -22.78
CA GLU A 249 16.06 -18.24 -23.42
C GLU A 249 16.39 -16.76 -23.23
N PRO A 250 17.55 -16.42 -22.64
CA PRO A 250 18.04 -15.05 -22.60
C PRO A 250 18.24 -14.50 -24.01
N PHE A 251 18.07 -13.19 -24.18
CA PHE A 251 18.37 -12.52 -25.44
C PHE A 251 18.79 -11.07 -25.20
N GLU A 252 19.45 -10.49 -26.21
CA GLU A 252 19.70 -9.06 -26.30
C GLU A 252 19.36 -8.59 -27.71
N LEU A 253 18.59 -7.52 -27.80
CA LEU A 253 18.31 -6.80 -29.04
C LEU A 253 18.83 -5.37 -28.91
N LYS A 254 19.29 -4.79 -30.02
CA LYS A 254 19.73 -3.40 -30.11
C LYS A 254 18.85 -2.65 -31.09
N ASN A 255 18.42 -1.46 -30.70
CA ASN A 255 17.80 -0.51 -31.60
C ASN A 255 18.78 0.67 -31.76
N ASN A 256 19.48 0.68 -32.90
CA ASN A 256 20.47 1.72 -33.20
C ASN A 256 19.83 3.09 -33.50
N TRP A 257 18.53 3.11 -33.86
CA TRP A 257 17.80 4.35 -34.10
C TRP A 257 17.52 5.09 -32.78
N THR A 258 17.04 4.37 -31.76
CA THR A 258 16.78 4.98 -30.44
C THR A 258 18.00 4.98 -29.53
N GLY A 259 19.07 4.24 -29.87
CA GLY A 259 20.26 4.11 -29.04
C GLY A 259 20.03 3.22 -27.80
N GLU A 260 19.10 2.27 -27.90
CA GLU A 260 18.65 1.44 -26.78
C GLU A 260 18.96 -0.04 -26.98
N ARG A 261 18.92 -0.79 -25.88
CA ARG A 261 18.92 -2.24 -25.88
C ARG A 261 17.72 -2.79 -25.10
N LEU A 262 17.22 -3.94 -25.55
CA LEU A 262 16.25 -4.76 -24.85
C LEU A 262 16.91 -6.09 -24.50
N THR A 263 17.08 -6.34 -23.21
CA THR A 263 17.76 -7.54 -22.71
C THR A 263 16.83 -8.36 -21.84
N LEU A 264 16.66 -9.64 -22.15
CA LEU A 264 16.09 -10.63 -21.26
C LEU A 264 17.21 -11.45 -20.63
N ARG A 265 17.29 -11.45 -19.30
CA ARG A 265 18.26 -12.26 -18.58
C ARG A 265 17.74 -12.72 -17.23
N ARG A 266 18.29 -13.84 -16.76
CA ARG A 266 18.10 -14.32 -15.40
C ARG A 266 18.82 -13.39 -14.43
N PHE A 267 18.12 -12.94 -13.39
CA PHE A 267 18.69 -12.09 -12.35
C PHE A 267 19.22 -12.90 -11.18
N ASP A 268 18.42 -13.85 -10.68
CA ASP A 268 18.82 -14.77 -9.62
C ASP A 268 18.21 -16.17 -9.81
N LYS A 269 18.06 -16.95 -8.73
CA LYS A 269 17.46 -18.30 -8.78
C LYS A 269 15.98 -18.29 -9.18
N TYR A 270 15.25 -17.22 -8.87
CA TYR A 270 13.80 -17.14 -8.96
C TYR A 270 13.33 -16.12 -10.01
N PHE A 271 14.08 -15.04 -10.21
CA PHE A 271 13.64 -13.90 -11.00
C PHE A 271 14.38 -13.75 -12.32
N TRP A 272 13.62 -13.32 -13.32
CA TRP A 272 14.10 -12.86 -14.62
C TRP A 272 13.75 -11.40 -14.82
N LEU A 273 14.60 -10.70 -15.57
CA LEU A 273 14.42 -9.29 -15.91
C LEU A 273 14.42 -9.12 -17.43
N LEU A 274 13.39 -8.45 -17.93
CA LEU A 274 13.37 -7.85 -19.25
C LEU A 274 13.59 -6.34 -19.10
N VAL A 275 14.70 -5.85 -19.62
CA VAL A 275 15.13 -4.45 -19.42
C VAL A 275 15.27 -3.75 -20.76
N ARG A 276 14.52 -2.66 -20.95
CA ARG A 276 14.73 -1.70 -22.03
C ARG A 276 15.43 -0.46 -21.48
N CYS A 277 16.61 -0.16 -22.01
CA CYS A 277 17.47 0.89 -21.48
C CYS A 277 18.40 1.48 -22.55
N PRO A 278 19.00 2.67 -22.31
CA PRO A 278 20.02 3.23 -23.19
C PRO A 278 21.25 2.31 -23.25
N ILE A 279 21.94 2.28 -24.39
CA ILE A 279 23.18 1.50 -24.53
C ILE A 279 24.29 2.06 -23.63
N GLY A 280 24.46 3.39 -23.58
CA GLY A 280 25.45 4.08 -22.75
C GLY A 280 24.96 4.40 -21.33
N ARG A 281 24.42 3.41 -20.61
CA ARG A 281 23.82 3.64 -19.28
C ARG A 281 24.82 3.56 -18.13
N GLU A 282 24.53 4.27 -17.03
CA GLU A 282 25.25 4.13 -15.76
C GLU A 282 24.89 2.81 -15.06
N GLU A 283 25.76 1.80 -15.12
CA GLU A 283 25.45 0.45 -14.62
C GLU A 283 25.13 0.41 -13.12
N ASP A 284 25.82 1.20 -12.28
CA ASP A 284 25.54 1.23 -10.83
C ASP A 284 24.12 1.73 -10.52
N LYS A 285 23.68 2.75 -11.26
CA LYS A 285 22.33 3.32 -11.14
C LYS A 285 21.27 2.33 -11.59
N TRP A 286 21.51 1.64 -12.72
CA TRP A 286 20.61 0.62 -13.24
C TRP A 286 20.55 -0.62 -12.36
N ALA A 287 21.68 -1.06 -11.81
CA ALA A 287 21.71 -2.17 -10.87
C ALA A 287 20.84 -1.89 -9.63
N LYS A 288 20.80 -0.62 -9.16
CA LYS A 288 19.89 -0.21 -8.08
C LYS A 288 18.42 -0.30 -8.49
N TRP A 289 18.08 0.13 -9.71
CA TRP A 289 16.70 0.06 -10.20
C TRP A 289 16.23 -1.36 -10.54
N GLU A 290 17.11 -2.19 -11.09
CA GLU A 290 16.84 -3.61 -11.34
C GLU A 290 16.60 -4.35 -10.02
N LYS A 291 17.40 -4.03 -8.98
CA LYS A 291 17.15 -4.47 -7.61
C LYS A 291 15.82 -3.95 -7.09
N GLU A 292 15.51 -2.66 -7.24
CA GLU A 292 14.23 -2.07 -6.80
C GLU A 292 13.00 -2.72 -7.47
N ALA A 293 13.13 -3.18 -8.72
CA ALA A 293 12.08 -3.90 -9.42
C ALA A 293 11.79 -5.29 -8.83
N ILE A 294 12.75 -5.89 -8.12
CA ILE A 294 12.66 -7.24 -7.53
C ILE A 294 12.52 -7.22 -6.01
N ILE A 295 13.22 -6.31 -5.31
CA ILE A 295 13.48 -6.29 -3.86
C ILE A 295 12.22 -5.85 -3.08
N GLU A 296 11.24 -6.75 -3.14
CA GLU A 296 10.22 -7.01 -2.15
C GLU A 296 9.08 -5.98 -2.10
N PHE A 297 7.98 -6.36 -2.75
CA PHE A 297 6.61 -6.14 -2.29
C PHE A 297 6.53 -5.83 -0.78
N GLU A 298 7.14 -6.64 0.09
CA GLU A 298 7.18 -6.36 1.53
C GLU A 298 7.76 -4.98 1.85
N LEU A 299 8.93 -4.60 1.33
CA LEU A 299 9.56 -3.29 1.58
C LEU A 299 8.73 -2.10 1.05
N LYS A 300 8.02 -2.25 -0.08
CA LYS A 300 7.10 -1.22 -0.59
C LYS A 300 5.88 -1.02 0.32
N LEU A 301 5.47 -2.06 1.05
CA LEU A 301 4.41 -2.04 2.06
C LEU A 301 4.88 -1.52 3.43
N HIS A 302 6.17 -1.18 3.60
CA HIS A 302 6.68 -0.67 4.88
C HIS A 302 6.59 0.85 5.04
N ARG A 303 6.27 1.62 3.98
CA ARG A 303 6.15 3.08 4.03
C ARG A 303 5.05 3.59 3.10
N ASN A 304 4.27 4.58 3.56
CA ASN A 304 3.28 5.32 2.79
C ASN A 304 2.32 4.44 1.98
N PHE A 305 1.93 3.31 2.58
CA PHE A 305 1.13 2.31 1.93
C PHE A 305 -0.35 2.41 2.33
N ILE A 306 -1.25 2.37 1.35
CA ILE A 306 -2.69 2.32 1.56
C ILE A 306 -3.20 0.99 1.03
N ASN A 307 -3.81 0.19 1.91
CA ASN A 307 -4.51 -1.04 1.57
C ASN A 307 -6.01 -0.77 1.64
N ILE A 308 -6.73 -0.98 0.56
CA ILE A 308 -8.20 -0.93 0.55
C ILE A 308 -8.69 -2.35 0.31
N SER A 309 -9.41 -2.91 1.27
CA SER A 309 -9.97 -4.26 1.13
C SER A 309 -11.31 -4.39 1.83
N PHE A 310 -12.35 -4.53 1.01
CA PHE A 310 -13.72 -4.80 1.44
C PHE A 310 -14.02 -6.25 1.08
N ILE A 311 -14.28 -7.08 2.10
CA ILE A 311 -14.49 -8.53 1.97
C ILE A 311 -15.98 -8.86 2.06
N GLU A 312 -16.72 -8.08 2.85
CA GLU A 312 -18.16 -8.24 3.06
C GLU A 312 -18.93 -6.97 2.70
N SER A 313 -20.22 -7.10 2.34
CA SER A 313 -21.08 -5.91 2.17
C SER A 313 -21.24 -5.11 3.47
N SER A 314 -21.02 -5.76 4.61
CA SER A 314 -21.02 -5.17 5.96
C SER A 314 -19.81 -4.25 6.21
N ASP A 315 -18.80 -4.29 5.33
CA ASP A 315 -17.60 -3.42 5.37
C ASP A 315 -17.89 -2.01 4.83
N ILE A 316 -19.08 -1.79 4.28
CA ILE A 316 -19.52 -0.51 3.76
C ILE A 316 -20.66 0.00 4.65
N GLY A 317 -20.38 1.08 5.37
CA GLY A 317 -21.37 1.83 6.13
C GLY A 317 -22.23 2.71 5.26
N ASP A 318 -23.06 3.54 5.91
CA ASP A 318 -23.91 4.50 5.23
C ASP A 318 -23.05 5.64 4.66
N VAL A 319 -22.53 5.41 3.45
CA VAL A 319 -21.79 6.39 2.66
C VAL A 319 -22.76 6.90 1.59
N MET A 320 -23.19 8.15 1.72
CA MET A 320 -24.03 8.76 0.69
C MET A 320 -23.23 8.88 -0.61
N LEU A 321 -23.60 8.07 -1.60
CA LEU A 321 -23.24 8.32 -2.98
C LEU A 321 -24.12 9.45 -3.48
N ASP A 322 -23.51 10.44 -4.11
CA ASP A 322 -24.27 11.46 -4.81
C ASP A 322 -24.99 10.75 -5.96
N ALA A 323 -26.28 11.04 -6.16
CA ALA A 323 -27.07 10.42 -7.22
C ALA A 323 -26.46 10.83 -8.57
N ASN A 324 -25.57 10.01 -9.12
CA ASN A 324 -25.10 10.20 -10.47
C ASN A 324 -26.28 9.90 -11.40
N GLU A 325 -26.66 10.86 -12.22
CA GLU A 325 -27.42 10.62 -13.45
C GLU A 325 -26.56 9.69 -14.33
N GLY A 326 -26.74 8.39 -14.16
CA GLY A 326 -26.17 7.38 -15.04
C GLY A 326 -26.85 7.42 -16.41
N PRO A 327 -26.15 7.04 -17.50
CA PRO A 327 -26.77 6.93 -18.81
C PRO A 327 -27.88 5.88 -18.74
N SER A 328 -29.04 6.23 -19.30
CA SER A 328 -30.23 5.40 -19.39
C SER A 328 -29.88 4.00 -19.89
N GLU A 329 -30.43 2.99 -19.21
CA GLU A 329 -30.41 1.60 -19.68
C GLU A 329 -30.89 1.53 -21.13
N PRO A 330 -30.17 0.87 -22.05
CA PRO A 330 -30.76 0.48 -23.30
C PRO A 330 -31.63 -0.76 -23.04
N ASN A 331 -32.94 -0.57 -23.18
CA ASN A 331 -33.93 -1.64 -23.30
C ASN A 331 -33.58 -2.56 -24.48
N ASP A 332 -33.69 -3.86 -24.22
CA ASP A 332 -33.96 -4.99 -25.12
C ASP A 332 -33.26 -5.04 -26.49
N CYS A 333 -32.41 -6.06 -26.67
CA CYS A 333 -32.35 -6.84 -27.90
C CYS A 333 -31.98 -8.30 -27.60
N ALA A 334 -33.01 -9.15 -27.67
CA ALA A 334 -33.04 -10.50 -28.23
C ALA A 334 -31.86 -11.47 -27.99
N ASP A 335 -32.16 -12.47 -27.16
CA ASP A 335 -31.87 -13.90 -27.31
C ASP A 335 -31.18 -14.33 -28.64
N ASP A 336 -29.89 -14.68 -28.56
CA ASP A 336 -29.27 -15.66 -29.48
C ASP A 336 -28.41 -16.65 -28.67
N GLY A 337 -29.09 -17.68 -28.18
CA GLY A 337 -28.53 -18.82 -27.45
C GLY A 337 -27.64 -19.75 -28.31
N ARG A 338 -26.54 -19.24 -28.86
CA ARG A 338 -25.55 -20.09 -29.58
C ARG A 338 -24.08 -19.87 -29.24
N ALA A 339 -23.73 -18.92 -28.35
CA ALA A 339 -22.33 -18.71 -27.92
C ALA A 339 -21.95 -19.42 -26.59
N ALA A 340 -22.92 -19.81 -25.76
CA ALA A 340 -22.67 -20.33 -24.42
C ALA A 340 -22.21 -21.80 -24.35
N GLN A 341 -22.15 -22.52 -25.47
CA GLN A 341 -21.85 -23.97 -25.48
C GLN A 341 -20.42 -24.32 -25.95
N LYS A 342 -19.59 -23.33 -26.31
CA LYS A 342 -18.18 -23.56 -26.68
C LYS A 342 -17.14 -23.24 -25.60
N PHE A 343 -17.53 -22.66 -24.46
CA PHE A 343 -16.60 -22.32 -23.36
C PHE A 343 -16.51 -23.39 -22.25
N LYS A 344 -17.22 -24.52 -22.38
CA LYS A 344 -17.22 -25.60 -21.37
C LYS A 344 -16.20 -26.72 -21.63
N GLN A 345 -15.37 -26.61 -22.65
CA GLN A 345 -14.29 -27.58 -22.90
C GLN A 345 -12.98 -26.81 -23.08
N ALA A 346 -11.99 -27.15 -22.24
CA ALA A 346 -10.64 -26.59 -22.14
C ALA A 346 -10.44 -25.37 -21.21
N VAL A 347 -10.71 -25.54 -19.92
CA VAL A 347 -9.93 -24.86 -18.86
C VAL A 347 -9.78 -25.86 -17.71
N ASP A 348 -8.57 -26.43 -17.55
CA ASP A 348 -8.23 -27.18 -16.35
C ASP A 348 -8.22 -26.23 -15.13
N PRO A 349 -8.68 -26.67 -13.95
CA PRO A 349 -8.70 -25.83 -12.76
C PRO A 349 -7.27 -25.58 -12.27
N ILE A 350 -6.77 -24.35 -12.49
CA ILE A 350 -5.50 -23.88 -11.93
C ILE A 350 -5.69 -23.58 -10.44
N ASP A 351 -4.93 -24.26 -9.60
CA ASP A 351 -4.85 -24.03 -8.15
C ASP A 351 -4.02 -22.77 -7.85
N TYR A 352 -4.70 -21.68 -7.51
CA TYR A 352 -4.12 -20.36 -7.19
C TYR A 352 -3.61 -20.24 -5.74
N GLY A 353 -3.62 -21.33 -4.94
CA GLY A 353 -3.26 -21.28 -3.51
C GLY A 353 -1.76 -21.18 -3.19
N THR A 354 -0.87 -21.26 -4.18
CA THR A 354 0.55 -21.57 -3.94
C THR A 354 1.50 -20.37 -3.93
N CYS A 355 1.16 -19.23 -4.56
CA CYS A 355 2.09 -18.08 -4.65
C CYS A 355 2.38 -17.42 -3.29
N ARG A 356 1.51 -17.57 -2.28
CA ARG A 356 1.67 -16.86 -0.99
C ARG A 356 2.51 -17.62 0.05
N LYS A 357 2.73 -18.93 -0.12
CA LYS A 357 3.30 -19.79 0.95
C LYS A 357 4.82 -19.98 0.90
N ARG A 358 5.53 -19.51 -0.14
CA ARG A 358 6.98 -19.77 -0.28
C ARG A 358 7.90 -18.84 0.51
N LEU A 359 7.38 -17.78 1.13
CA LEU A 359 8.20 -16.78 1.84
C LEU A 359 8.45 -17.08 3.34
N THR A 360 7.86 -18.15 3.92
CA THR A 360 8.02 -18.43 5.38
C THR A 360 8.62 -19.79 5.74
N ARG A 361 9.26 -20.52 4.82
CA ARG A 361 9.97 -21.76 5.16
C ARG A 361 11.28 -21.88 4.38
N ASP A 362 12.38 -21.46 5.00
CA ASP A 362 13.53 -22.35 5.25
C ASP A 362 14.62 -21.63 6.06
N LYS A 363 14.68 -21.97 7.35
CA LYS A 363 15.87 -21.81 8.20
C LYS A 363 16.19 -23.19 8.79
N SER A 364 16.97 -23.98 8.05
CA SER A 364 17.76 -25.09 8.57
C SER A 364 18.87 -25.41 7.57
N GLY A 365 20.14 -25.27 7.99
CA GLY A 365 21.37 -25.29 7.16
C GLY A 365 21.81 -26.68 6.67
N PRO A 366 23.14 -26.97 6.45
CA PRO A 366 24.31 -26.40 7.17
C PRO A 366 25.49 -25.88 6.32
N ASN A 367 26.26 -24.96 6.94
CA ASN A 367 27.73 -24.71 6.97
C ASN A 367 28.58 -24.86 5.66
N VAL A 368 29.56 -24.02 5.31
CA VAL A 368 30.70 -23.33 5.99
C VAL A 368 31.33 -22.32 4.96
N PRO A 369 32.34 -21.44 5.21
CA PRO A 369 32.56 -20.36 6.18
C PRO A 369 32.85 -18.94 5.58
N THR A 370 32.56 -17.92 6.39
CA THR A 370 33.42 -16.77 6.77
C THR A 370 34.03 -15.83 5.73
N LEU A 371 33.64 -14.55 5.79
CA LEU A 371 34.52 -13.46 6.24
C LEU A 371 33.70 -12.22 6.64
N LEU A 372 34.14 -11.59 7.75
CA LEU A 372 33.67 -10.35 8.38
C LEU A 372 32.45 -10.44 9.31
N ALA A 373 32.70 -11.00 10.49
CA ALA A 373 32.05 -10.55 11.72
C ALA A 373 33.04 -9.74 12.57
N GLN A 374 32.47 -8.78 13.30
CA GLN A 374 32.95 -8.11 14.52
C GLN A 374 33.74 -6.80 14.37
N ARG A 375 33.08 -5.67 14.69
CA ARG A 375 33.13 -5.10 16.06
C ARG A 375 32.11 -3.97 16.28
N GLN A 376 31.24 -4.22 17.26
CA GLN A 376 30.87 -3.32 18.37
C GLN A 376 30.18 -1.96 18.08
N THR A 377 28.88 -1.91 18.37
CA THR A 377 28.23 -0.93 19.29
C THR A 377 26.87 -1.47 19.75
N ARG A 378 26.87 -2.40 20.71
CA ARG A 378 25.71 -2.69 21.57
C ARG A 378 25.84 -1.77 22.79
N CYS A 379 25.19 -0.61 22.77
CA CYS A 379 24.84 0.14 24.00
C CYS A 379 23.87 1.32 23.75
N SER A 380 23.49 1.65 22.52
CA SER A 380 22.55 2.75 22.22
C SER A 380 21.11 2.29 21.96
N VAL A 381 20.90 1.05 21.49
CA VAL A 381 19.58 0.61 20.99
C VAL A 381 18.57 0.32 22.13
N HIS A 382 19.00 -0.25 23.25
CA HIS A 382 18.08 -0.53 24.37
C HIS A 382 17.67 0.72 25.18
N ARG A 383 18.41 1.84 25.10
CA ARG A 383 17.98 3.09 25.73
C ARG A 383 16.93 3.82 24.89
N GLU A 384 17.01 3.76 23.56
CA GLU A 384 16.00 4.36 22.68
C GLU A 384 14.69 3.54 22.63
N GLU A 385 14.78 2.21 22.75
CA GLU A 385 13.61 1.32 22.72
C GLU A 385 12.72 1.43 23.96
N HIS A 386 13.31 1.54 25.16
CA HIS A 386 12.56 1.76 26.40
C HIS A 386 11.99 3.19 26.49
N PHE A 387 12.66 4.17 25.87
CA PHE A 387 12.18 5.56 25.80
C PHE A 387 10.95 5.67 24.89
N ALA A 388 10.97 5.02 23.73
CA ALA A 388 9.85 5.04 22.78
C ALA A 388 8.58 4.37 23.34
N GLU A 389 8.71 3.31 24.15
CA GLU A 389 7.58 2.64 24.78
C GLU A 389 6.90 3.51 25.86
N THR A 390 7.69 4.27 26.61
CA THR A 390 7.20 5.21 27.63
C THR A 390 6.49 6.41 26.99
N HIS A 391 7.01 6.89 25.85
CA HIS A 391 6.41 8.00 25.09
C HIS A 391 5.13 7.65 24.33
N LEU A 392 4.94 6.39 23.90
CA LEU A 392 3.71 5.95 23.25
C LEU A 392 2.57 5.80 24.27
N LYS A 393 2.88 5.33 25.48
CA LYS A 393 1.92 5.26 26.60
C LYS A 393 1.49 6.68 27.04
N LEU A 394 2.42 7.64 27.03
CA LEU A 394 2.13 9.07 27.26
C LEU A 394 1.30 9.71 26.14
N ALA A 395 1.56 9.38 24.87
CA ALA A 395 0.75 9.86 23.74
C ALA A 395 -0.68 9.30 23.77
N ASN A 396 -0.85 8.03 24.17
CA ASN A 396 -2.17 7.44 24.37
C ASN A 396 -2.89 8.03 25.60
N PHE A 397 -2.16 8.32 26.68
CA PHE A 397 -2.71 9.01 27.85
C PHE A 397 -3.21 10.41 27.48
N LEU A 398 -2.44 11.18 26.70
CA LEU A 398 -2.83 12.51 26.23
C LEU A 398 -3.99 12.46 25.22
N LEU A 399 -4.06 11.45 24.33
CA LEU A 399 -5.23 11.23 23.47
C LEU A 399 -6.50 10.88 24.27
N THR A 400 -6.35 10.19 25.40
CA THR A 400 -7.48 9.86 26.29
C THR A 400 -7.94 11.08 27.08
N VAL A 401 -7.01 11.90 27.58
CA VAL A 401 -7.30 13.15 28.31
C VAL A 401 -7.88 14.22 27.38
N TRP A 402 -7.42 14.30 26.14
CA TRP A 402 -7.93 15.25 25.15
C TRP A 402 -9.33 14.89 24.63
N SER A 403 -9.75 13.62 24.74
CA SER A 403 -11.13 13.20 24.47
C SER A 403 -12.11 13.41 25.63
N ALA A 404 -11.62 13.86 26.79
CA ALA A 404 -12.38 13.98 28.04
C ALA A 404 -12.54 15.43 28.54
N CYS A 405 -12.12 16.42 27.75
CA CYS A 405 -12.41 17.86 27.89
C CYS A 405 -13.15 18.32 26.64
#